data_AF-A0AAD7PG35-F1
#
_entry.id   AF-A0AAD7PG35-F1
#
_cell.length_a   1.000
_cell.length_b   1.000
_cell.length_c   1.000
_cell.angle_alpha   90.00
_cell.angle_beta   90.00
_cell.angle_gamma   90.00
#
_symmetry.space_group_name_H-M   'P 1'
#
loop_
_entity.id
_entity.type
_entity.pdbx_description
1 polymer ?
#
loop_
_entity_poly.entity_id
_entity_poly.type
_entity_poly.pdbx_seq_one_letter_code
_entity_poly.pdbx_strand_id
1 'polypeptide(L)'
;MSGSSSRFFLQLPVHGFGLLSKGVPVFISAGKDNGMLQFFQLKRSAMILLLKELFGLLLDNNSHTKIYIDQHPLSMTLSGAFVAALRSSIFVSWKSTGRLQQTLSGSVERSGKALHSGKVSKVKLCPEFAGEGRYFKFRSNLIRATIDFAEESPLCTTLCKDGFRIRTVEHLLSALEATGVDNCRIEIQNSEPEEFDAEIPILDGSASEWVKVIEEVGLEVAIDRHGNSCERLAPHVNEPVSIWRNDSFVAAFPSPTVRLTYGINFPQVHAIGSQWFSSSPLDNLFYSEQIASSRTFCIYEEVEQLRSAGLIKGGSLENAIVCSSGKGWLNPPLRFHDEPCRHKVLDLIGDLSLFAQYGNQGLPVAHIVAYKGGHALHADLVRRLSGVI
;
A
#
# COMPACT_ATOMS: atom_id res chain seq x y z
N MET A 1 -52.19 -26.14 -17.84
CA MET A 1 -52.12 -25.89 -19.29
C MET A 1 -51.72 -24.45 -19.52
N SER A 2 -50.86 -24.23 -20.52
CA SER A 2 -50.27 -22.97 -21.02
C SER A 2 -49.56 -22.05 -20.02
N GLY A 3 -48.24 -22.17 -19.93
CA GLY A 3 -47.37 -21.11 -19.41
C GLY A 3 -47.07 -20.08 -20.50
N SER A 4 -47.25 -18.79 -20.19
CA SER A 4 -46.75 -17.69 -21.02
C SER A 4 -45.40 -17.22 -20.47
N SER A 5 -44.31 -17.45 -21.20
CA SER A 5 -43.04 -16.78 -20.94
C SER A 5 -43.01 -15.45 -21.70
N SER A 6 -42.99 -14.33 -20.97
CA SER A 6 -42.73 -13.02 -21.58
C SER A 6 -41.25 -12.91 -21.91
N ARG A 7 -40.89 -12.67 -23.18
CA ARG A 7 -39.53 -12.35 -23.63
C ARG A 7 -39.39 -10.84 -23.71
N PHE A 8 -38.38 -10.26 -23.06
CA PHE A 8 -37.96 -8.88 -23.31
C PHE A 8 -36.77 -8.90 -24.27
N PHE A 9 -36.84 -8.13 -25.36
CA PHE A 9 -35.73 -7.86 -26.26
C PHE A 9 -35.19 -6.46 -25.96
N LEU A 10 -33.90 -6.35 -25.63
CA LEU A 10 -33.19 -5.07 -25.61
C LEU A 10 -32.37 -4.98 -26.90
N GLN A 11 -32.69 -4.03 -27.77
CA GLN A 11 -32.01 -3.79 -29.03
C GLN A 11 -31.09 -2.58 -28.87
N LEU A 12 -29.77 -2.79 -28.89
CA LEU A 12 -28.79 -1.71 -28.95
C LEU A 12 -28.36 -1.50 -30.41
N PRO A 13 -28.22 -0.25 -30.88
CA PRO A 13 -27.87 0.04 -32.26
C PRO A 13 -26.38 -0.26 -32.51
N VAL A 14 -26.11 -1.01 -33.58
CA VAL A 14 -24.76 -1.24 -34.10
C VAL A 14 -24.56 -0.34 -35.32
N HIS A 15 -23.63 0.60 -35.23
CA HIS A 15 -23.07 1.27 -36.40
C HIS A 15 -21.61 0.89 -36.57
N GLY A 16 -21.32 0.22 -37.70
CA GLY A 16 -20.01 0.27 -38.37
C GLY A 16 -18.94 -0.71 -37.88
N PHE A 17 -19.01 -1.98 -38.31
CA PHE A 17 -18.05 -2.68 -39.19
C PHE A 17 -18.26 -4.19 -39.08
N GLY A 18 -18.37 -4.83 -40.23
CA GLY A 18 -18.95 -6.17 -40.38
C GLY A 18 -18.01 -7.35 -40.12
N LEU A 19 -18.68 -8.51 -40.03
CA LEU A 19 -18.20 -9.90 -40.17
C LEU A 19 -17.40 -10.48 -38.99
N LEU A 20 -18.12 -11.15 -38.07
CA LEU A 20 -18.16 -12.62 -38.01
C LEU A 20 -19.31 -13.08 -37.10
N SER A 21 -20.20 -13.88 -37.69
CA SER A 21 -21.36 -14.52 -37.08
C SER A 21 -20.97 -15.72 -36.21
N LYS A 22 -21.50 -15.79 -34.97
CA LYS A 22 -22.21 -16.96 -34.38
C LYS A 22 -22.49 -16.67 -32.89
N GLY A 23 -23.76 -16.44 -32.55
CA GLY A 23 -24.21 -16.28 -31.17
C GLY A 23 -24.27 -17.61 -30.42
N VAL A 24 -23.84 -17.61 -29.16
CA VAL A 24 -24.04 -18.71 -28.20
C VAL A 24 -25.25 -18.35 -27.33
N PRO A 25 -26.34 -19.14 -27.30
CA PRO A 25 -27.45 -18.88 -26.38
C PRO A 25 -27.11 -19.43 -24.98
N VAL A 26 -27.19 -18.58 -23.96
CA VAL A 26 -27.16 -19.01 -22.56
C VAL A 26 -28.61 -19.05 -22.05
N PHE A 27 -29.07 -20.23 -21.65
CA PHE A 27 -30.37 -20.42 -21.01
C PHE A 27 -30.21 -20.38 -19.49
N ILE A 28 -30.97 -19.51 -18.83
CA ILE A 28 -31.15 -19.52 -17.37
C ILE A 28 -32.55 -20.06 -17.10
N SER A 29 -32.65 -21.22 -16.46
CA SER A 29 -33.92 -21.75 -15.94
C SER A 29 -33.90 -21.61 -14.42
N ALA A 30 -34.87 -20.87 -13.87
CA ALA A 30 -35.11 -20.81 -12.43
C ALA A 30 -36.19 -21.83 -12.05
N GLY A 31 -35.80 -22.90 -11.35
CA GLY A 31 -36.74 -23.79 -10.67
C GLY A 31 -36.97 -23.31 -9.24
N LYS A 32 -38.24 -23.09 -8.86
CA LYS A 32 -38.63 -23.00 -7.46
C LYS A 32 -38.80 -24.42 -6.95
N ASP A 33 -38.01 -24.84 -5.97
CA ASP A 33 -38.44 -25.77 -4.93
C ASP A 33 -37.57 -25.60 -3.67
N ASN A 34 -38.27 -25.30 -2.57
CA ASN A 34 -37.92 -25.47 -1.16
C ASN A 34 -36.52 -25.04 -0.67
N GLY A 35 -36.43 -23.78 -0.24
CA GLY A 35 -35.80 -23.44 1.04
C GLY A 35 -34.29 -23.69 1.20
N MET A 36 -33.46 -23.19 0.30
CA MET A 36 -32.06 -22.84 0.58
C MET A 36 -31.50 -22.01 -0.57
N LEU A 37 -31.05 -20.76 -0.32
CA LEU A 37 -30.20 -20.05 -1.27
C LEU A 37 -28.81 -20.70 -1.25
N GLN A 38 -28.51 -21.55 -2.24
CA GLN A 38 -27.12 -21.95 -2.52
C GLN A 38 -26.48 -20.92 -3.45
N PHE A 39 -25.43 -20.24 -2.99
CA PHE A 39 -24.52 -19.50 -3.86
C PHE A 39 -23.62 -20.51 -4.59
N PHE A 40 -23.81 -20.66 -5.90
CA PHE A 40 -22.88 -21.44 -6.72
C PHE A 40 -21.60 -20.63 -6.96
N GLN A 41 -20.47 -21.15 -6.49
CA GLN A 41 -19.15 -20.70 -6.88
C GLN A 41 -19.00 -20.77 -8.40
N LEU A 42 -18.66 -19.65 -9.05
CA LEU A 42 -18.15 -19.69 -10.42
C LEU A 42 -16.82 -20.43 -10.43
N LYS A 43 -16.80 -21.60 -11.08
CA LYS A 43 -15.55 -22.33 -11.34
C LYS A 43 -14.63 -21.46 -12.21
N ARG A 44 -13.34 -21.43 -11.85
CA ARG A 44 -12.19 -20.76 -12.49
C ARG A 44 -12.21 -20.77 -14.03
N SER A 45 -12.79 -21.81 -14.63
CA SER A 45 -12.94 -21.99 -16.08
C SER A 45 -13.88 -20.97 -16.76
N ALA A 46 -14.91 -20.49 -16.06
CA ALA A 46 -15.88 -19.53 -16.60
C ALA A 46 -15.31 -18.09 -16.66
N MET A 47 -14.39 -17.75 -15.74
CA MET A 47 -13.72 -16.45 -15.72
C MET A 47 -12.68 -16.33 -16.85
N ILE A 48 -12.07 -17.45 -17.26
CA ILE A 48 -11.10 -17.51 -18.38
C ILE A 48 -11.80 -17.29 -19.73
N LEU A 49 -13.05 -17.74 -19.89
CA LEU A 49 -13.81 -17.48 -21.12
C LEU A 49 -14.22 -16.00 -21.26
N LEU A 50 -14.61 -15.36 -20.15
CA LEU A 50 -14.99 -13.95 -20.15
C LEU A 50 -13.81 -13.02 -20.50
N LEU A 51 -12.59 -13.39 -20.08
CA LEU A 51 -11.37 -12.64 -20.39
C LEU A 51 -10.89 -12.85 -21.84
N LYS A 52 -11.21 -13.98 -22.48
CA LYS A 52 -10.85 -14.24 -23.88
C LYS A 52 -11.69 -13.43 -24.87
N GLU A 53 -12.97 -13.19 -24.57
CA GLU A 53 -13.84 -12.37 -25.43
C GLU A 53 -13.62 -10.86 -25.26
N LEU A 54 -13.15 -10.40 -24.09
CA LEU A 54 -12.89 -8.97 -23.86
C LEU A 54 -11.54 -8.47 -24.38
N PHE A 55 -10.55 -9.34 -24.63
CA PHE A 55 -9.17 -8.92 -24.92
C PHE A 55 -8.52 -9.46 -26.20
N GLY A 56 -9.22 -10.21 -27.05
CA GLY A 56 -8.77 -10.49 -28.42
C GLY A 56 -7.33 -11.01 -28.54
N LEU A 57 -6.90 -11.95 -27.69
CA LEU A 57 -5.57 -12.55 -27.75
C LEU A 57 -5.60 -13.82 -28.61
N LEU A 58 -5.10 -13.71 -29.84
CA LEU A 58 -4.69 -14.84 -30.68
C LEU A 58 -3.34 -15.36 -30.17
N LEU A 59 -3.32 -16.59 -29.66
CA LEU A 59 -2.08 -17.35 -29.50
C LEU A 59 -1.82 -18.11 -30.79
N ASP A 60 -0.83 -17.66 -31.55
CA ASP A 60 -0.32 -18.37 -32.71
C ASP A 60 0.71 -19.41 -32.23
N ASN A 61 0.36 -20.69 -32.34
CA ASN A 61 1.24 -21.82 -32.04
C ASN A 61 1.98 -22.20 -33.32
N ASN A 62 3.13 -21.58 -33.60
CA ASN A 62 4.27 -22.19 -34.32
C ASN A 62 5.38 -21.16 -34.59
N SER A 63 6.50 -21.27 -33.88
CA SER A 63 7.80 -20.90 -34.45
C SER A 63 8.94 -21.54 -33.65
N HIS A 64 9.70 -22.39 -34.30
CA HIS A 64 10.97 -22.93 -33.83
C HIS A 64 12.00 -21.80 -33.66
N THR A 65 12.44 -21.53 -32.43
CA THR A 65 13.54 -20.59 -32.19
C THR A 65 14.82 -21.37 -31.91
N LYS A 66 15.74 -21.36 -32.87
CA LYS A 66 17.15 -21.75 -32.67
C LYS A 66 17.87 -20.63 -31.93
N ILE A 67 18.52 -20.97 -30.82
CA ILE A 67 19.36 -20.04 -30.05
C ILE A 67 20.73 -19.98 -30.73
N TYR A 68 21.14 -18.79 -31.17
CA TYR A 68 22.53 -18.47 -31.52
C TYR A 68 23.16 -17.74 -30.33
N ILE A 69 24.30 -18.24 -29.87
CA ILE A 69 25.15 -17.56 -28.89
C ILE A 69 26.16 -16.75 -29.69
N ASP A 70 26.00 -15.43 -29.68
CA ASP A 70 27.03 -14.53 -30.19
C ASP A 70 27.95 -14.13 -29.03
N GLN A 71 29.24 -14.40 -29.19
CA GLN A 71 30.28 -14.07 -28.21
C GLN A 71 30.94 -12.77 -28.62
N HIS A 72 30.91 -11.73 -27.76
CA HIS A 72 32.05 -10.85 -27.52
C HIS A 72 31.89 -10.06 -26.19
N PRO A 73 33.01 -9.67 -25.53
CA PRO A 73 33.07 -9.47 -24.09
C PRO A 73 33.05 -7.99 -23.63
N LEU A 74 32.93 -7.82 -22.29
CA LEU A 74 33.29 -6.66 -21.44
C LEU A 74 32.17 -5.69 -21.01
N SER A 75 31.63 -5.94 -19.81
CA SER A 75 31.75 -5.06 -18.63
C SER A 75 30.94 -5.68 -17.48
N MET A 76 31.58 -6.45 -16.59
CA MET A 76 30.97 -6.82 -15.31
C MET A 76 31.09 -5.63 -14.37
N THR A 77 30.08 -4.78 -14.34
CA THR A 77 29.83 -3.91 -13.18
C THR A 77 29.25 -4.75 -12.05
N LEU A 78 29.58 -4.39 -10.81
CA LEU A 78 29.20 -5.03 -9.54
C LEU A 78 27.67 -5.03 -9.25
N SER A 79 26.79 -5.26 -10.23
CA SER A 79 25.33 -5.31 -10.03
C SER A 79 24.81 -6.69 -9.62
N GLY A 80 25.54 -7.77 -9.97
CA GLY A 80 25.05 -9.14 -9.80
C GLY A 80 24.85 -9.58 -8.34
N ALA A 81 25.66 -9.06 -7.41
CA ALA A 81 25.58 -9.45 -6.00
C ALA A 81 24.37 -8.82 -5.27
N PHE A 82 23.94 -7.62 -5.66
CA PHE A 82 22.78 -6.95 -5.06
C PHE A 82 21.45 -7.52 -5.58
N VAL A 83 21.36 -7.84 -6.87
CA VAL A 83 20.14 -8.47 -7.44
C VAL A 83 19.92 -9.88 -6.87
N ALA A 84 21.00 -10.62 -6.60
CA ALA A 84 20.92 -11.96 -6.00
C ALA A 84 20.41 -11.97 -4.54
N ALA A 85 20.49 -10.84 -3.83
CA ALA A 85 20.05 -10.73 -2.44
C ALA A 85 18.58 -10.33 -2.29
N LEU A 86 17.91 -9.90 -3.37
CA LEU A 86 16.52 -9.52 -3.32
C LEU A 86 15.61 -10.75 -3.27
N ARG A 87 14.70 -10.77 -2.31
CA ARG A 87 13.64 -11.79 -2.29
C ARG A 87 12.79 -11.60 -3.53
N SER A 88 12.89 -12.56 -4.43
CA SER A 88 12.02 -12.71 -5.58
C SER A 88 10.99 -13.78 -5.28
N SER A 89 9.78 -13.58 -5.79
CA SER A 89 8.72 -14.58 -5.77
C SER A 89 8.19 -14.74 -7.19
N ILE A 90 7.40 -15.79 -7.44
CA ILE A 90 6.72 -15.94 -8.74
C ILE A 90 5.86 -14.71 -9.08
N PHE A 91 5.40 -13.98 -8.06
CA PHE A 91 4.51 -12.84 -8.21
C PHE A 91 5.23 -11.55 -8.58
N VAL A 92 6.54 -11.44 -8.32
CA VAL A 92 7.26 -10.17 -8.43
C VAL A 92 8.63 -10.33 -9.10
N SER A 93 8.92 -9.41 -10.04
CA SER A 93 10.25 -9.22 -10.58
C SER A 93 10.78 -7.83 -10.25
N TRP A 94 11.99 -7.75 -9.71
CA TRP A 94 12.67 -6.48 -9.47
C TRP A 94 13.25 -5.95 -10.77
N LYS A 95 12.89 -4.72 -11.15
CA LYS A 95 13.37 -4.07 -12.38
C LYS A 95 13.95 -2.70 -12.06
N SER A 96 14.90 -2.27 -12.88
CA SER A 96 15.47 -0.93 -12.79
C SER A 96 14.38 0.14 -12.94
N THR A 97 14.48 1.17 -12.10
CA THR A 97 13.68 2.39 -12.22
C THR A 97 14.34 3.45 -13.12
N GLY A 98 15.58 3.21 -13.57
CA GLY A 98 16.43 4.20 -14.24
C GLY A 98 16.90 5.34 -13.33
N ARG A 99 16.72 5.22 -12.01
CA ARG A 99 17.11 6.22 -11.00
C ARG A 99 18.15 5.63 -10.06
N LEU A 100 18.95 6.50 -9.44
CA LEU A 100 19.86 6.13 -8.35
C LEU A 100 19.14 6.22 -7.02
N GLN A 101 19.53 5.36 -6.07
CA GLN A 101 19.02 5.43 -4.71
C GLN A 101 19.32 6.80 -4.08
N GLN A 102 18.36 7.32 -3.32
CA GLN A 102 18.48 8.62 -2.64
C GLN A 102 18.55 8.46 -1.13
N THR A 103 19.10 9.47 -0.47
CA THR A 103 19.07 9.70 0.96
C THR A 103 18.75 11.17 1.22
N LEU A 104 18.48 11.55 2.48
CA LEU A 104 18.37 12.95 2.87
C LEU A 104 19.73 13.67 2.70
N SER A 105 19.73 14.94 2.31
CA SER A 105 20.95 15.78 2.25
C SER A 105 21.46 16.24 3.62
N GLY A 106 20.67 16.03 4.66
CA GLY A 106 20.96 16.44 6.03
C GLY A 106 20.06 15.75 7.04
N SER A 107 20.33 15.94 8.32
CA SER A 107 19.47 15.39 9.37
C SER A 107 18.36 16.37 9.75
N VAL A 108 17.15 15.86 9.99
CA VAL A 108 16.00 16.62 10.49
C VAL A 108 15.37 15.92 11.68
N GLU A 109 14.74 16.67 12.59
CA GLU A 109 14.06 16.11 13.75
C GLU A 109 12.66 16.68 13.95
N ARG A 110 11.77 15.83 14.49
CA ARG A 110 10.44 16.20 14.97
C ARG A 110 10.17 15.54 16.30
N SER A 111 9.50 16.27 17.18
CA SER A 111 9.05 15.77 18.48
C SER A 111 7.56 15.99 18.60
N GLY A 112 6.85 15.05 19.20
CA GLY A 112 5.41 15.17 19.36
C GLY A 112 4.85 14.09 20.25
N LYS A 113 3.56 14.22 20.54
CA LYS A 113 2.80 13.17 21.23
C LYS A 113 2.55 12.02 20.26
N ALA A 114 2.68 10.80 20.74
CA ALA A 114 2.29 9.59 20.03
C ALA A 114 0.79 9.29 20.19
N LEU A 115 0.16 8.72 19.17
CA LEU A 115 -1.30 8.56 19.10
C LEU A 115 -1.82 7.63 20.20
N HIS A 116 -1.31 6.41 20.28
CA HIS A 116 -1.84 5.36 21.15
C HIS A 116 -1.32 5.46 22.57
N SER A 117 -0.01 5.60 22.75
CA SER A 117 0.61 5.71 24.08
C SER A 117 0.28 7.02 24.79
N GLY A 118 0.09 8.11 24.04
CA GLY A 118 -0.02 9.47 24.58
C GLY A 118 1.31 10.04 25.10
N LYS A 119 2.41 9.31 24.93
CA LYS A 119 3.76 9.72 25.36
C LYS A 119 4.41 10.63 24.33
N VAL A 120 5.39 11.41 24.75
CA VAL A 120 6.18 12.23 23.82
C VAL A 120 7.36 11.41 23.30
N SER A 121 7.56 11.45 22.00
CA SER A 121 8.73 10.89 21.33
C SER A 121 9.36 11.93 20.41
N LYS A 122 10.68 11.83 20.27
CA LYS A 122 11.48 12.56 19.29
C LYS A 122 12.01 11.57 18.26
N VAL A 123 11.83 11.90 16.99
CA VAL A 123 12.33 11.13 15.86
C VAL A 123 13.26 12.03 15.05
N LYS A 124 14.46 11.53 14.79
CA LYS A 124 15.46 12.17 13.94
C LYS A 124 15.69 11.32 12.69
N LEU A 125 15.51 11.92 11.53
CA LEU A 125 15.80 11.30 10.24
C LEU A 125 17.22 11.70 9.85
N CYS A 126 18.06 10.72 9.59
CA CYS A 126 19.48 10.90 9.27
C CYS A 126 19.79 10.32 7.88
N PRO A 127 20.70 10.96 7.12
CA PRO A 127 21.24 10.37 5.91
C PRO A 127 21.86 9.00 6.16
N GLU A 128 21.84 8.13 5.15
CA GLU A 128 22.40 6.79 5.23
C GLU A 128 23.00 6.31 3.90
N PHE A 129 23.96 5.38 3.99
CA PHE A 129 24.64 4.80 2.83
C PHE A 129 23.67 4.06 1.89
N ALA A 130 24.02 4.04 0.60
CA ALA A 130 23.29 3.26 -0.39
C ALA A 130 23.31 1.76 -0.03
N GLY A 131 22.20 1.08 -0.27
CA GLY A 131 22.04 -0.35 0.03
C GLY A 131 21.64 -0.68 1.48
N GLU A 132 21.65 0.28 2.41
CA GLU A 132 21.24 0.05 3.80
C GLU A 132 19.71 0.06 3.95
N GLY A 133 19.01 0.82 3.11
CA GLY A 133 17.57 1.03 3.17
C GLY A 133 17.13 1.89 4.36
N ARG A 134 15.84 1.77 4.70
CA ARG A 134 15.26 2.44 5.87
C ARG A 134 15.30 1.52 7.08
N TYR A 135 15.78 2.04 8.20
CA TYR A 135 15.74 1.31 9.46
C TYR A 135 15.59 2.25 10.64
N PHE A 136 15.01 1.72 11.70
CA PHE A 136 14.88 2.40 12.97
C PHE A 136 16.00 2.01 13.91
N LYS A 137 16.63 3.02 14.51
CA LYS A 137 17.58 2.87 15.61
C LYS A 137 16.89 3.34 16.88
N PHE A 138 16.53 2.38 17.73
CA PHE A 138 15.93 2.65 19.03
C PHE A 138 16.82 2.06 20.11
N ARG A 139 17.46 2.96 20.88
CA ARG A 139 18.50 2.61 21.87
C ARG A 139 19.65 1.85 21.20
N SER A 140 19.98 0.66 21.72
CA SER A 140 21.00 -0.24 21.16
C SER A 140 20.48 -1.11 20.01
N ASN A 141 19.17 -1.11 19.73
CA ASN A 141 18.59 -1.99 18.72
C ASN A 141 18.43 -1.29 17.36
N LEU A 142 18.56 -2.09 16.31
CA LEU A 142 18.34 -1.72 14.92
C LEU A 142 17.26 -2.64 14.34
N ILE A 143 16.14 -2.05 13.95
CA ILE A 143 14.98 -2.73 13.36
C ILE A 143 14.80 -2.21 11.93
N ARG A 144 14.94 -3.07 10.91
CA ARG A 144 14.73 -2.65 9.52
C ARG A 144 13.25 -2.38 9.27
N ALA A 145 12.94 -1.40 8.44
CA ALA A 145 11.57 -1.13 7.98
C ALA A 145 11.18 -2.12 6.88
N THR A 146 11.07 -3.40 7.23
CA THR A 146 10.76 -4.50 6.32
C THR A 146 9.64 -5.37 6.89
N ILE A 147 8.90 -6.04 6.01
CA ILE A 147 7.78 -6.90 6.39
C ILE A 147 8.15 -8.01 7.39
N ASP A 148 9.41 -8.46 7.40
CA ASP A 148 9.94 -9.46 8.33
C ASP A 148 9.81 -9.08 9.80
N PHE A 149 9.81 -7.78 10.10
CA PHE A 149 9.69 -7.26 11.47
C PHE A 149 8.28 -6.75 11.75
N ALA A 150 7.36 -6.76 10.77
CA ALA A 150 6.02 -6.25 10.95
C ALA A 150 5.13 -7.27 11.66
N GLU A 151 4.55 -6.89 12.78
CA GLU A 151 3.58 -7.67 13.54
C GLU A 151 2.19 -7.03 13.46
N GLU A 152 1.16 -7.88 13.48
CA GLU A 152 -0.22 -7.41 13.55
C GLU A 152 -0.47 -6.70 14.88
N SER A 153 -0.91 -5.45 14.81
CA SER A 153 -1.22 -4.62 15.97
C SER A 153 -2.55 -3.91 15.75
N PRO A 154 -3.37 -3.70 16.80
CA PRO A 154 -4.59 -2.92 16.67
C PRO A 154 -4.28 -1.49 16.20
N LEU A 155 -4.96 -1.06 15.13
CA LEU A 155 -5.01 0.31 14.62
C LEU A 155 -3.72 0.94 14.10
N CYS A 156 -2.60 0.21 14.04
CA CYS A 156 -1.33 0.72 13.50
C CYS A 156 -0.45 -0.41 12.99
N THR A 157 0.58 -0.06 12.22
CA THR A 157 1.67 -0.97 11.87
C THR A 157 2.76 -0.89 12.95
N THR A 158 3.19 -2.05 13.43
CA THR A 158 4.23 -2.17 14.47
C THR A 158 5.38 -3.02 13.98
N LEU A 159 6.60 -2.52 14.16
CA LEU A 159 7.83 -3.27 13.92
C LEU A 159 8.39 -3.82 15.24
N CYS A 160 8.72 -5.11 15.26
CA CYS A 160 9.18 -5.83 16.44
C CYS A 160 10.50 -6.56 16.15
N LYS A 161 11.47 -6.46 17.06
CA LYS A 161 12.70 -7.25 17.02
C LYS A 161 13.35 -7.32 18.40
N ASP A 162 13.77 -8.50 18.82
CA ASP A 162 14.50 -8.73 20.08
C ASP A 162 13.81 -8.12 21.31
N GLY A 163 12.46 -8.13 21.34
CA GLY A 163 11.64 -7.56 22.41
C GLY A 163 11.41 -6.04 22.32
N PHE A 164 12.03 -5.35 21.36
CA PHE A 164 11.78 -3.93 21.10
C PHE A 164 10.65 -3.76 20.09
N ARG A 165 9.82 -2.74 20.30
CA ARG A 165 8.63 -2.44 19.47
C ARG A 165 8.63 -0.98 19.05
N ILE A 166 8.30 -0.73 17.79
CA ILE A 166 8.13 0.60 17.22
C ILE A 166 6.79 0.66 16.53
N ARG A 167 5.86 1.43 17.07
CA ARG A 167 4.46 1.50 16.65
C ARG A 167 4.19 2.74 15.79
N THR A 168 3.12 2.68 15.00
CA THR A 168 2.60 3.81 14.22
C THR A 168 3.61 4.29 13.17
N VAL A 169 4.28 3.36 12.50
CA VAL A 169 5.34 3.67 11.52
C VAL A 169 4.80 4.14 10.17
N GLU A 170 3.55 3.80 9.87
CA GLU A 170 2.90 3.93 8.57
C GLU A 170 2.93 5.36 7.99
N HIS A 171 2.67 6.41 8.78
CA HIS A 171 2.63 7.78 8.23
C HIS A 171 4.01 8.29 7.85
N LEU A 172 5.01 8.03 8.70
CA LEU A 172 6.40 8.37 8.43
C LEU A 172 6.92 7.57 7.23
N LEU A 173 6.68 6.27 7.21
CA LEU A 173 7.12 5.41 6.11
C LEU A 173 6.43 5.78 4.79
N SER A 174 5.15 6.19 4.84
CA SER A 174 4.43 6.72 3.68
C SER A 174 5.10 7.98 3.12
N ALA A 175 5.47 8.92 4.00
CA ALA A 175 6.19 10.12 3.60
C ALA A 175 7.55 9.80 2.98
N LEU A 176 8.37 8.97 3.64
CA LEU A 176 9.70 8.58 3.15
C LEU A 176 9.63 7.90 1.77
N GLU A 177 8.73 6.92 1.59
CA GLU A 177 8.59 6.20 0.33
C GLU A 177 8.09 7.13 -0.80
N ALA A 178 7.08 7.93 -0.54
CA ALA A 178 6.48 8.80 -1.56
C ALA A 178 7.33 10.02 -1.91
N THR A 179 8.23 10.45 -1.02
CA THR A 179 9.20 11.52 -1.33
C THR A 179 10.48 10.98 -1.98
N GLY A 180 10.67 9.66 -2.01
CA GLY A 180 11.83 9.02 -2.64
C GLY A 180 13.02 8.84 -1.72
N VAL A 181 12.84 8.83 -0.40
CA VAL A 181 13.89 8.50 0.57
C VAL A 181 14.08 6.98 0.65
N ASP A 182 15.11 6.50 -0.03
CA ASP A 182 15.41 5.07 -0.11
C ASP A 182 16.24 4.59 1.08
N ASN A 183 17.25 5.37 1.48
CA ASN A 183 18.15 5.08 2.58
C ASN A 183 17.97 6.13 3.69
N CYS A 184 17.67 5.68 4.91
CA CYS A 184 17.48 6.58 6.05
C CYS A 184 17.65 5.84 7.36
N ARG A 185 18.50 6.38 8.24
CA ARG A 185 18.55 5.98 9.64
C ARG A 185 17.55 6.80 10.43
N ILE A 186 16.59 6.14 11.07
CA ILE A 186 15.50 6.78 11.83
C ILE A 186 15.77 6.57 13.32
N GLU A 187 16.31 7.59 13.98
CA GLU A 187 16.65 7.52 15.41
C GLU A 187 15.44 7.93 16.25
N ILE A 188 15.08 7.09 17.23
CA ILE A 188 13.97 7.35 18.14
C ILE A 188 14.47 7.57 19.56
N GLN A 189 13.96 8.62 20.20
CA GLN A 189 14.12 8.90 21.62
C GLN A 189 12.72 9.02 22.25
N ASN A 190 12.45 8.25 23.29
CA ASN A 190 11.21 8.37 24.08
C ASN A 190 11.52 8.98 25.46
N SER A 191 10.48 9.44 26.14
CA SER A 191 10.62 10.09 27.45
C SER A 191 11.08 9.15 28.57
N GLU A 192 10.86 7.85 28.43
CA GLU A 192 11.08 6.86 29.50
C GLU A 192 12.31 5.97 29.21
N PRO A 193 13.42 6.11 29.95
CA PRO A 193 14.69 5.43 29.70
C PRO A 193 14.72 3.92 29.91
N GLU A 194 13.64 3.27 30.33
CA GLU A 194 13.58 1.81 30.50
C GLU A 194 12.59 1.11 29.56
N GLU A 195 11.84 1.87 28.74
CA GLU A 195 10.83 1.28 27.87
C GLU A 195 11.40 0.75 26.55
N PHE A 196 11.04 -0.50 26.25
CA PHE A 196 11.32 -1.19 24.98
C PHE A 196 10.23 -0.99 23.92
N ASP A 197 9.19 -0.22 24.24
CA ASP A 197 8.12 0.20 23.32
C ASP A 197 8.29 1.69 23.00
N ALA A 198 8.39 2.00 21.72
CA ALA A 198 8.37 3.35 21.21
C ALA A 198 7.26 3.51 20.17
N GLU A 199 6.83 4.75 19.97
CA GLU A 199 5.79 5.08 19.02
C GLU A 199 6.17 6.38 18.32
N ILE A 200 6.02 6.40 17.00
CA ILE A 200 6.29 7.58 16.17
C ILE A 200 5.28 8.69 16.55
N PRO A 201 5.71 9.96 16.66
CA PRO A 201 4.80 11.04 17.00
C PRO A 201 3.76 11.21 15.90
N ILE A 202 2.49 11.42 16.30
CA ILE A 202 1.36 11.49 15.35
C ILE A 202 1.30 12.84 14.63
N LEU A 203 1.96 13.86 15.17
CA LEU A 203 1.98 15.24 14.65
C LEU A 203 0.54 15.74 14.46
N ASP A 204 0.17 16.19 13.25
CA ASP A 204 -1.18 16.63 12.92
C ASP A 204 -2.14 15.48 12.49
N GLY A 205 -1.70 14.22 12.57
CA GLY A 205 -2.46 13.05 12.14
C GLY A 205 -2.25 12.65 10.69
N SER A 206 -1.45 13.40 9.93
CA SER A 206 -1.16 13.15 8.52
C SER A 206 0.34 12.95 8.28
N ALA A 207 0.74 12.81 7.02
CA ALA A 207 2.13 12.74 6.62
C ALA A 207 2.72 14.11 6.24
N SER A 208 1.93 15.19 6.23
CA SER A 208 2.35 16.50 5.71
C SER A 208 3.57 17.08 6.42
N GLU A 209 3.65 16.98 7.74
CA GLU A 209 4.80 17.49 8.48
C GLU A 209 6.09 16.72 8.15
N TRP A 210 5.99 15.41 7.90
CA TRP A 210 7.11 14.58 7.46
C TRP A 210 7.55 14.94 6.04
N VAL A 211 6.61 15.09 5.12
CA VAL A 211 6.90 15.53 3.74
C VAL A 211 7.61 16.88 3.76
N LYS A 212 7.07 17.84 4.52
CA LYS A 212 7.63 19.19 4.62
C LYS A 212 9.09 19.18 5.08
N VAL A 213 9.45 18.41 6.11
CA VAL A 213 10.85 18.35 6.56
C VAL A 213 11.79 17.70 5.57
N ILE A 214 11.31 16.69 4.84
CA ILE A 214 12.09 15.99 3.82
C ILE A 214 12.36 16.95 2.64
N GLU A 215 11.33 17.68 2.20
CA GLU A 215 11.46 18.69 1.15
C GLU A 215 12.35 19.87 1.57
N GLU A 216 12.24 20.35 2.81
CA GLU A 216 13.07 21.42 3.35
C GLU A 216 14.56 21.04 3.43
N VAL A 217 14.88 19.79 3.81
CA VAL A 217 16.27 19.33 3.88
C VAL A 217 16.83 18.92 2.53
N GLY A 218 15.98 18.45 1.62
CA GLY A 218 16.37 17.98 0.30
C GLY A 218 16.91 16.54 0.29
N LEU A 219 17.09 16.05 -0.93
CA LEU A 219 17.63 14.71 -1.21
C LEU A 219 18.96 14.80 -1.94
N GLU A 220 19.79 13.79 -1.72
CA GLU A 220 21.02 13.57 -2.47
C GLU A 220 21.15 12.10 -2.87
N VAL A 221 21.96 11.84 -3.90
CA VAL A 221 22.30 10.48 -4.32
C VAL A 221 23.03 9.80 -3.16
N ALA A 222 22.49 8.68 -2.70
CA ALA A 222 23.14 7.87 -1.69
C ALA A 222 24.39 7.20 -2.29
N ILE A 223 25.48 7.23 -1.54
CA ILE A 223 26.75 6.61 -1.89
C ILE A 223 27.00 5.47 -0.89
N ASP A 224 27.53 4.35 -1.35
CA ASP A 224 27.90 3.22 -0.50
C ASP A 224 29.22 3.49 0.24
N ARG A 225 29.65 2.55 1.11
CA ARG A 225 30.90 2.68 1.88
C ARG A 225 32.17 2.68 1.01
N HIS A 226 32.04 2.37 -0.28
CA HIS A 226 33.13 2.29 -1.24
C HIS A 226 33.15 3.47 -2.22
N GLY A 227 32.25 4.45 -2.06
CA GLY A 227 32.18 5.63 -2.92
C GLY A 227 31.35 5.44 -4.19
N ASN A 228 30.55 4.38 -4.31
CA ASN A 228 29.71 4.13 -5.48
C ASN A 228 28.24 4.48 -5.23
N SER A 229 27.55 4.95 -6.27
CA SER A 229 26.09 5.01 -6.25
C SER A 229 25.46 3.66 -6.57
N CYS A 230 24.24 3.43 -6.09
CA CYS A 230 23.47 2.23 -6.41
C CYS A 230 22.25 2.58 -7.26
N GLU A 231 21.94 1.72 -8.23
CA GLU A 231 20.68 1.78 -8.96
C GLU A 231 19.51 1.43 -8.04
N ARG A 232 18.39 2.14 -8.21
CA ARG A 232 17.13 1.87 -7.51
C ARG A 232 16.28 0.93 -8.36
N LEU A 233 15.90 -0.19 -7.77
CA LEU A 233 14.97 -1.15 -8.36
C LEU A 233 13.56 -0.98 -7.79
N ALA A 234 12.56 -1.46 -8.52
CA ALA A 234 11.18 -1.54 -8.07
C ALA A 234 10.59 -2.94 -8.30
N PRO A 235 9.70 -3.40 -7.41
CA PRO A 235 9.02 -4.67 -7.56
C PRO A 235 7.87 -4.54 -8.56
N HIS A 236 7.92 -5.25 -9.68
CA HIS A 236 6.83 -5.32 -10.66
C HIS A 236 5.96 -6.55 -10.41
N VAL A 237 4.66 -6.35 -10.30
CA VAL A 237 3.70 -7.46 -10.16
C VAL A 237 3.51 -8.15 -11.51
N ASN A 238 3.77 -9.45 -11.56
CA ASN A 238 3.76 -10.26 -12.78
C ASN A 238 2.38 -10.86 -13.08
N GLU A 239 1.60 -11.17 -12.04
CA GLU A 239 0.25 -11.72 -12.15
C GLU A 239 -0.65 -11.20 -11.03
N PRO A 240 -1.99 -11.22 -11.20
CA PRO A 240 -2.90 -10.75 -10.16
C PRO A 240 -2.74 -11.52 -8.85
N VAL A 241 -2.57 -10.79 -7.74
CA VAL A 241 -2.52 -11.33 -6.38
C VAL A 241 -3.65 -10.72 -5.56
N SER A 242 -4.37 -11.51 -4.77
CA SER A 242 -5.41 -10.99 -3.89
C SER A 242 -5.42 -11.69 -2.53
N ILE A 243 -5.77 -10.93 -1.50
CA ILE A 243 -5.96 -11.38 -0.12
C ILE A 243 -7.33 -10.90 0.35
N TRP A 244 -8.02 -11.78 1.08
CA TRP A 244 -9.34 -11.52 1.64
C TRP A 244 -9.31 -11.77 3.15
N ARG A 245 -9.96 -10.88 3.91
CA ARG A 245 -10.30 -11.10 5.32
C ARG A 245 -11.76 -10.70 5.48
N ASN A 246 -12.65 -11.67 5.68
CA ASN A 246 -14.10 -11.45 5.75
C ASN A 246 -14.62 -10.70 4.50
N ASP A 247 -15.19 -9.49 4.68
CA ASP A 247 -15.71 -8.64 3.60
C ASP A 247 -14.73 -7.53 3.17
N SER A 248 -13.47 -7.60 3.63
CA SER A 248 -12.37 -6.75 3.22
C SER A 248 -11.44 -7.48 2.25
N PHE A 249 -10.89 -6.75 1.28
CA PHE A 249 -9.89 -7.30 0.36
C PHE A 249 -8.81 -6.30 -0.01
N VAL A 250 -7.68 -6.83 -0.47
CA VAL A 250 -6.68 -6.08 -1.21
C VAL A 250 -6.21 -6.94 -2.39
N ALA A 251 -6.08 -6.34 -3.56
CA ALA A 251 -5.64 -6.99 -4.78
C ALA A 251 -4.61 -6.14 -5.50
N ALA A 252 -3.57 -6.76 -6.04
CA ALA A 252 -2.56 -6.13 -6.89
C ALA A 252 -2.65 -6.73 -8.30
N PHE A 253 -2.87 -5.87 -9.29
CA PHE A 253 -2.92 -6.24 -10.71
C PHE A 253 -1.67 -5.73 -11.43
N PRO A 254 -1.08 -6.49 -12.36
CA PRO A 254 0.00 -6.00 -13.21
C PRO A 254 -0.38 -4.69 -13.90
N SER A 255 0.49 -3.70 -13.83
CA SER A 255 0.29 -2.37 -14.41
C SER A 255 1.65 -1.79 -14.80
N PRO A 256 1.75 -0.94 -15.83
CA PRO A 256 2.99 -0.24 -16.17
C PRO A 256 3.37 0.85 -15.15
N THR A 257 2.43 1.28 -14.30
CA THR A 257 2.61 2.34 -13.31
C THR A 257 2.01 1.96 -11.96
N VAL A 258 2.49 2.60 -10.89
CA VAL A 258 1.91 2.51 -9.55
C VAL A 258 0.58 3.27 -9.54
N ARG A 259 -0.54 2.56 -9.32
CA ARG A 259 -1.88 3.15 -9.16
C ARG A 259 -2.54 2.56 -7.93
N LEU A 260 -3.20 3.39 -7.13
CA LEU A 260 -3.86 2.95 -5.90
C LEU A 260 -5.34 3.32 -5.95
N THR A 261 -6.20 2.35 -5.69
CA THR A 261 -7.64 2.56 -5.51
C THR A 261 -8.01 2.04 -4.13
N TYR A 262 -8.69 2.87 -3.34
CA TYR A 262 -9.13 2.50 -2.01
C TYR A 262 -10.60 2.80 -1.85
N GLY A 263 -11.34 1.84 -1.30
CA GLY A 263 -12.72 2.01 -0.90
C GLY A 263 -12.89 1.79 0.60
N ILE A 264 -13.66 2.67 1.24
CA ILE A 264 -14.05 2.55 2.65
C ILE A 264 -15.58 2.47 2.75
N ASN A 265 -16.07 1.89 3.84
CA ASN A 265 -17.51 1.82 4.11
C ASN A 265 -17.78 1.87 5.61
N PHE A 266 -18.30 3.00 6.08
CA PHE A 266 -18.69 3.26 7.47
C PHE A 266 -20.18 3.60 7.55
N PRO A 267 -21.08 2.60 7.39
CA PRO A 267 -22.52 2.85 7.33
C PRO A 267 -23.11 3.38 8.66
N GLN A 268 -22.43 3.13 9.78
CA GLN A 268 -22.81 3.62 11.10
C GLN A 268 -22.55 5.12 11.29
N VAL A 269 -21.76 5.74 10.42
CA VAL A 269 -21.46 7.19 10.42
C VAL A 269 -21.71 7.77 9.03
N HIS A 270 -22.92 8.25 8.79
CA HIS A 270 -23.38 8.70 7.46
C HIS A 270 -22.48 9.78 6.82
N ALA A 271 -21.89 10.67 7.62
CA ALA A 271 -20.99 11.71 7.11
C ALA A 271 -19.66 11.17 6.54
N ILE A 272 -19.25 9.95 6.93
CA ILE A 272 -18.16 9.21 6.28
C ILE A 272 -18.76 8.36 5.15
N GLY A 273 -19.69 7.47 5.49
CA GLY A 273 -20.41 6.65 4.52
C GLY A 273 -19.50 5.71 3.70
N SER A 274 -19.90 5.45 2.46
CA SER A 274 -19.09 4.73 1.48
C SER A 274 -18.34 5.72 0.59
N GLN A 275 -17.02 5.58 0.49
CA GLN A 275 -16.18 6.45 -0.33
C GLN A 275 -15.22 5.61 -1.16
N TRP A 276 -14.86 6.11 -2.33
CA TRP A 276 -13.81 5.56 -3.17
C TRP A 276 -12.87 6.67 -3.62
N PHE A 277 -11.59 6.39 -3.56
CA PHE A 277 -10.55 7.23 -4.13
C PHE A 277 -9.69 6.40 -5.08
N SER A 278 -9.32 6.97 -6.22
CA SER A 278 -8.37 6.37 -7.14
C SER A 278 -7.30 7.39 -7.51
N SER A 279 -6.03 7.02 -7.31
CA SER A 279 -4.91 7.86 -7.66
C SER A 279 -4.70 7.89 -9.18
N SER A 280 -4.18 9.02 -9.67
CA SER A 280 -3.35 9.04 -10.87
C SER A 280 -2.10 8.18 -10.66
N PRO A 281 -1.29 7.88 -11.69
CA PRO A 281 0.04 7.32 -11.47
C PRO A 281 0.76 8.11 -10.36
N LEU A 282 1.20 7.40 -9.32
CA LEU A 282 1.72 8.05 -8.13
C LEU A 282 3.08 8.68 -8.43
N ASP A 283 3.18 10.00 -8.30
CA ASP A 283 4.43 10.75 -8.23
C ASP A 283 4.45 11.62 -6.97
N ASN A 284 5.62 12.19 -6.66
CA ASN A 284 5.83 12.97 -5.44
C ASN A 284 4.87 14.17 -5.35
N LEU A 285 4.62 14.85 -6.47
CA LEU A 285 3.75 16.03 -6.54
C LEU A 285 2.29 15.64 -6.24
N PHE A 286 1.82 14.55 -6.84
CA PHE A 286 0.49 14.03 -6.56
C PHE A 286 0.36 13.63 -5.10
N TYR A 287 1.35 12.93 -4.53
CA TYR A 287 1.28 12.51 -3.13
C TYR A 287 1.20 13.72 -2.18
N SER A 288 2.08 14.72 -2.35
CA SER A 288 2.11 15.89 -1.46
C SER A 288 0.82 16.71 -1.54
N GLU A 289 0.26 16.90 -2.74
CA GLU A 289 -0.95 17.70 -2.95
C GLU A 289 -2.25 16.96 -2.61
N GLN A 290 -2.31 15.65 -2.85
CA GLN A 290 -3.57 14.90 -2.86
C GLN A 290 -3.72 13.90 -1.71
N ILE A 291 -2.63 13.50 -1.05
CA ILE A 291 -2.66 12.41 -0.06
C ILE A 291 -2.05 12.85 1.27
N ALA A 292 -0.86 13.45 1.25
CA ALA A 292 -0.02 13.66 2.42
C ALA A 292 -0.73 14.39 3.58
N SER A 293 -1.62 15.33 3.27
CA SER A 293 -2.34 16.12 4.28
C SER A 293 -3.60 15.45 4.83
N SER A 294 -3.92 14.23 4.42
CA SER A 294 -5.11 13.51 4.89
C SER A 294 -4.91 12.98 6.30
N ARG A 295 -5.62 13.56 7.28
CA ARG A 295 -5.47 13.20 8.69
C ARG A 295 -6.14 11.88 9.03
N THR A 296 -5.61 11.21 10.04
CA THR A 296 -6.25 10.05 10.65
C THR A 296 -7.59 10.42 11.23
N PHE A 297 -8.47 9.43 11.38
CA PHE A 297 -9.85 9.67 11.77
C PHE A 297 -10.36 8.67 12.79
N CYS A 298 -11.34 9.12 13.57
CA CYS A 298 -11.95 8.31 14.62
C CYS A 298 -13.46 8.56 14.69
N ILE A 299 -14.21 7.51 15.03
CA ILE A 299 -15.63 7.60 15.33
C ILE A 299 -15.77 7.99 16.80
N TYR A 300 -16.46 9.10 17.06
CA TYR A 300 -16.57 9.68 18.40
C TYR A 300 -17.11 8.67 19.43
N GLU A 301 -18.12 7.89 19.05
CA GLU A 301 -18.76 6.89 19.90
C GLU A 301 -17.82 5.73 20.27
N GLU A 302 -16.72 5.53 19.54
CA GLU A 302 -15.71 4.49 19.83
C GLU A 302 -14.58 5.01 20.73
N VAL A 303 -14.47 6.33 20.95
CA VAL A 303 -13.33 6.96 21.64
C VAL A 303 -13.18 6.45 23.07
N GLU A 304 -14.28 6.36 23.83
CA GLU A 304 -14.23 5.92 25.23
C GLU A 304 -13.73 4.47 25.33
N GLN A 305 -14.26 3.57 24.49
CA GLN A 305 -13.84 2.18 24.45
C GLN A 305 -12.36 2.05 24.07
N LEU A 306 -11.92 2.76 23.04
CA LEU A 306 -10.53 2.74 22.58
C LEU A 306 -9.57 3.26 23.66
N ARG A 307 -9.92 4.34 24.36
CA ARG A 307 -9.12 4.87 25.47
C ARG A 307 -9.05 3.91 26.66
N SER A 308 -10.17 3.29 27.01
CA SER A 308 -10.24 2.25 28.05
C SER A 308 -9.41 1.01 27.69
N ALA A 309 -9.26 0.72 26.40
CA ALA A 309 -8.34 -0.33 25.90
C ALA A 309 -6.87 0.12 25.81
N GLY A 310 -6.53 1.32 26.29
CA GLY A 310 -5.16 1.86 26.26
C GLY A 310 -4.72 2.39 24.89
N LEU A 311 -5.64 2.56 23.94
CA LEU A 311 -5.41 3.10 22.60
C LEU A 311 -5.78 4.59 22.54
N ILE A 312 -5.32 5.28 21.51
CA ILE A 312 -5.61 6.70 21.20
C ILE A 312 -5.48 7.68 22.38
N LYS A 313 -4.64 7.38 23.39
CA LYS A 313 -4.47 8.22 24.59
C LYS A 313 -3.89 9.60 24.28
N GLY A 314 -3.17 9.72 23.17
CA GLY A 314 -2.69 10.99 22.63
C GLY A 314 -3.58 11.62 21.57
N GLY A 315 -4.69 10.98 21.21
CA GLY A 315 -5.64 11.49 20.22
C GLY A 315 -6.37 12.75 20.69
N SER A 316 -6.41 13.76 19.84
CA SER A 316 -7.10 15.03 20.03
C SER A 316 -7.69 15.52 18.69
N LEU A 317 -8.49 16.60 18.73
CA LEU A 317 -9.01 17.24 17.51
C LEU A 317 -7.91 17.95 16.69
N GLU A 318 -6.71 18.12 17.25
CA GLU A 318 -5.54 18.70 16.57
C GLU A 318 -4.82 17.67 15.70
N ASN A 319 -4.94 16.38 16.03
CA ASN A 319 -4.21 15.30 15.38
C ASN A 319 -5.08 14.18 14.79
N ALA A 320 -6.40 14.38 14.77
CA ALA A 320 -7.34 13.49 14.10
C ALA A 320 -8.61 14.25 13.70
N ILE A 321 -9.26 13.85 12.61
CA ILE A 321 -10.64 14.24 12.32
C ILE A 321 -11.60 13.30 13.05
N VAL A 322 -12.55 13.85 13.78
CA VAL A 322 -13.48 13.06 14.58
C VAL A 322 -14.88 13.24 14.05
N CYS A 323 -15.56 12.12 13.80
CA CYS A 323 -16.93 12.11 13.31
C CYS A 323 -17.84 11.38 14.29
N SER A 324 -18.98 11.99 14.63
CA SER A 324 -20.04 11.35 15.39
C SER A 324 -21.13 10.85 14.46
N SER A 325 -21.70 9.69 14.79
CA SER A 325 -22.88 9.14 14.12
C SER A 325 -24.07 10.12 14.11
N GLY A 326 -24.29 10.85 15.20
CA GLY A 326 -25.43 11.75 15.38
C GLY A 326 -25.15 13.22 15.04
N LYS A 327 -23.89 13.67 15.13
CA LYS A 327 -23.52 15.09 14.92
C LYS A 327 -22.71 15.35 13.65
N GLY A 328 -22.27 14.32 12.94
CA GLY A 328 -21.33 14.45 11.82
C GLY A 328 -19.94 14.86 12.30
N TRP A 329 -19.22 15.63 11.49
CA TRP A 329 -17.85 16.07 11.76
C TRP A 329 -17.78 17.02 12.96
N LEU A 330 -16.91 16.71 13.93
CA LEU A 330 -16.74 17.51 15.16
C LEU A 330 -15.69 18.62 15.03
N ASN A 331 -14.77 18.50 14.08
CA ASN A 331 -13.71 19.47 13.81
C ASN A 331 -13.55 19.79 12.30
N PRO A 332 -14.61 20.30 11.64
CA PRO A 332 -14.49 20.83 10.28
C PRO A 332 -13.60 22.11 10.24
N PRO A 333 -13.10 22.50 9.05
CA PRO A 333 -13.28 21.84 7.77
C PRO A 333 -12.41 20.58 7.62
N LEU A 334 -12.86 19.68 6.74
CA LEU A 334 -12.00 18.66 6.18
C LEU A 334 -11.01 19.30 5.21
N ARG A 335 -9.82 18.73 5.08
CA ARG A 335 -8.83 19.15 4.07
C ARG A 335 -9.21 18.64 2.69
N PHE A 336 -9.90 17.50 2.64
CA PHE A 336 -10.53 16.94 1.44
C PHE A 336 -11.93 16.44 1.77
N HIS A 337 -12.86 16.51 0.83
CA HIS A 337 -14.22 15.97 1.03
C HIS A 337 -14.23 14.46 1.35
N ASP A 338 -13.23 13.73 0.84
CA ASP A 338 -12.97 12.30 1.00
C ASP A 338 -11.69 12.03 1.84
N GLU A 339 -11.35 12.95 2.77
CA GLU A 339 -10.16 12.86 3.64
C GLU A 339 -9.98 11.49 4.32
N PRO A 340 -11.03 10.83 4.86
CA PRO A 340 -10.91 9.48 5.43
C PRO A 340 -10.43 8.42 4.43
N CYS A 341 -10.93 8.48 3.19
CA CYS A 341 -10.55 7.53 2.14
C CYS A 341 -9.12 7.76 1.66
N ARG A 342 -8.71 9.03 1.52
CA ARG A 342 -7.33 9.40 1.17
C ARG A 342 -6.34 9.06 2.28
N HIS A 343 -6.74 9.18 3.55
CA HIS A 343 -5.93 8.70 4.66
C HIS A 343 -5.69 7.19 4.59
N LYS A 344 -6.68 6.40 4.15
CA LYS A 344 -6.46 4.96 3.93
C LYS A 344 -5.51 4.64 2.76
N VAL A 345 -5.40 5.53 1.78
CA VAL A 345 -4.33 5.44 0.77
C VAL A 345 -2.98 5.78 1.36
N LEU A 346 -2.89 6.80 2.22
CA LEU A 346 -1.67 7.13 2.96
C LEU A 346 -1.20 5.94 3.81
N ASP A 347 -2.09 5.34 4.61
CA ASP A 347 -1.79 4.12 5.38
C ASP A 347 -1.29 2.99 4.47
N LEU A 348 -1.97 2.75 3.34
CA LEU A 348 -1.58 1.72 2.38
C LEU A 348 -0.19 1.95 1.79
N ILE A 349 0.17 3.19 1.43
CA ILE A 349 1.50 3.53 0.92
C ILE A 349 2.56 3.21 1.99
N GLY A 350 2.32 3.63 3.23
CA GLY A 350 3.20 3.35 4.36
C GLY A 350 3.42 1.86 4.59
N ASP A 351 2.35 1.07 4.59
CA ASP A 351 2.42 -0.37 4.83
C ASP A 351 3.08 -1.12 3.66
N LEU A 352 2.76 -0.75 2.41
CA LEU A 352 3.39 -1.32 1.22
C LEU A 352 4.89 -0.99 1.15
N SER A 353 5.31 0.15 1.71
CA SER A 353 6.72 0.53 1.76
C SER A 353 7.60 -0.48 2.51
N LEU A 354 7.01 -1.33 3.36
CA LEU A 354 7.70 -2.42 4.06
C LEU A 354 8.15 -3.55 3.12
N PHE A 355 7.75 -3.52 1.84
CA PHE A 355 8.31 -4.40 0.83
C PHE A 355 9.71 -3.97 0.36
N ALA A 356 10.13 -2.74 0.69
CA ALA A 356 11.44 -2.22 0.33
C ALA A 356 12.56 -3.13 0.85
N GLN A 357 13.63 -3.28 0.06
CA GLN A 357 14.79 -4.08 0.40
C GLN A 357 16.06 -3.34 -0.01
N TYR A 358 17.00 -3.14 0.92
CA TYR A 358 18.34 -2.60 0.63
C TYR A 358 18.32 -1.31 -0.21
N GLY A 359 17.45 -0.35 0.14
CA GLY A 359 17.30 0.92 -0.57
C GLY A 359 16.55 0.84 -1.91
N ASN A 360 15.86 -0.27 -2.19
CA ASN A 360 14.95 -0.37 -3.33
C ASN A 360 13.53 0.04 -2.95
N GLN A 361 12.75 0.45 -3.95
CA GLN A 361 11.36 0.88 -3.79
C GLN A 361 10.52 -0.21 -3.12
N GLY A 362 9.64 0.18 -2.18
CA GLY A 362 8.67 -0.72 -1.56
C GLY A 362 7.36 -0.78 -2.32
N LEU A 363 6.92 0.33 -2.92
CA LEU A 363 5.67 0.34 -3.69
C LEU A 363 5.74 -0.58 -4.92
N PRO A 364 4.87 -1.59 -5.02
CA PRO A 364 4.80 -2.41 -6.23
C PRO A 364 4.33 -1.60 -7.43
N VAL A 365 5.01 -1.77 -8.57
CA VAL A 365 4.55 -1.29 -9.87
C VAL A 365 3.38 -2.19 -10.30
N ALA A 366 2.19 -1.74 -9.91
CA ALA A 366 0.91 -2.44 -10.01
C ALA A 366 -0.25 -1.45 -9.88
N HIS A 367 -1.45 -1.89 -10.28
CA HIS A 367 -2.69 -1.28 -9.81
C HIS A 367 -3.15 -2.03 -8.57
N ILE A 368 -3.09 -1.38 -7.42
CA ILE A 368 -3.50 -1.97 -6.14
C ILE A 368 -4.89 -1.43 -5.80
N VAL A 369 -5.82 -2.35 -5.55
CA VAL A 369 -7.20 -2.05 -5.18
C VAL A 369 -7.47 -2.63 -3.80
N ALA A 370 -7.80 -1.78 -2.84
CA ALA A 370 -8.17 -2.16 -1.49
C ALA A 370 -9.60 -1.75 -1.18
N TYR A 371 -10.33 -2.57 -0.43
CA TYR A 371 -11.66 -2.24 0.07
C TYR A 371 -11.78 -2.68 1.52
N LYS A 372 -12.17 -1.74 2.39
CA LYS A 372 -12.26 -1.92 3.85
C LYS A 372 -10.99 -2.54 4.45
N GLY A 373 -9.83 -2.26 3.85
CA GLY A 373 -8.56 -2.78 4.32
C GLY A 373 -8.09 -2.09 5.59
N GLY A 374 -7.02 -2.64 6.15
CA GLY A 374 -6.28 -2.07 7.27
C GLY A 374 -4.89 -2.70 7.31
N HIS A 375 -4.06 -2.23 8.24
CA HIS A 375 -2.63 -2.58 8.33
C HIS A 375 -2.35 -4.09 8.22
N ALA A 376 -3.11 -4.93 8.91
CA ALA A 376 -2.94 -6.38 8.85
C ALA A 376 -3.16 -6.96 7.45
N LEU A 377 -4.20 -6.49 6.74
CA LEU A 377 -4.49 -6.93 5.37
C LEU A 377 -3.45 -6.41 4.37
N HIS A 378 -2.94 -5.19 4.58
CA HIS A 378 -1.84 -4.64 3.77
C HIS A 378 -0.55 -5.46 3.98
N ALA A 379 -0.22 -5.78 5.22
CA ALA A 379 0.93 -6.62 5.57
C ALA A 379 0.81 -8.02 4.95
N ASP A 380 -0.38 -8.64 4.96
CA ASP A 380 -0.60 -9.94 4.33
C ASP A 380 -0.35 -9.90 2.80
N LEU A 381 -0.71 -8.80 2.13
CA LEU A 381 -0.38 -8.62 0.72
C LEU A 381 1.14 -8.54 0.52
N VAL A 382 1.84 -7.75 1.34
CA VAL A 382 3.31 -7.63 1.24
C VAL A 382 3.99 -8.97 1.51
N ARG A 383 3.54 -9.73 2.52
CA ARG A 383 4.04 -11.09 2.80
C ARG A 383 3.83 -11.99 1.58
N ARG A 384 2.62 -11.98 1.01
CA ARG A 384 2.30 -12.77 -0.18
C ARG A 384 3.16 -12.41 -1.40
N LEU A 385 3.36 -11.12 -1.66
CA LEU A 385 4.20 -10.64 -2.76
C LEU A 385 5.68 -10.96 -2.55
N SER A 386 6.16 -10.88 -1.32
CA SER A 386 7.56 -11.16 -0.96
C SER A 386 7.89 -12.65 -0.84
N GLY A 387 6.88 -13.52 -0.85
CA GLY A 387 7.05 -14.96 -0.66
C GLY A 387 7.32 -15.36 0.80
N VAL A 388 7.11 -14.43 1.74
CA VAL A 388 7.12 -14.71 3.18
C VAL A 388 5.77 -15.33 3.52
N ILE A 389 5.79 -16.57 4.00
CA ILE A 389 4.57 -17.31 4.39
C ILE A 389 4.29 -17.07 5.86
#